data_AF-A0A1B8XWP4-F1
#
_entry.id   AF-A0A1B8XWP4-F1
#
_cell.length_a   1.000
_cell.length_b   1.000
_cell.length_c   1.000
_cell.angle_alpha   90.00
_cell.angle_beta   90.00
_cell.angle_gamma   90.00
#
_symmetry.space_group_name_H-M   'P 1'
#
loop_
_entity.id
_entity.type
_entity.pdbx_description
1 polymer ?
#
loop_
_entity_poly.entity_id
_entity_poly.type
_entity_poly.pdbx_seq_one_letter_code
_entity_poly.pdbx_strand_id
1 'polypeptide(L)'
;NNEIHSLNKTTELHSLNKNTELHSMKKTTELHSLNQNNELHSLNKTTELHSLNKITELHSLNKTTELHSLNQITELHSLKEITENTVLHSLNKTTELHSLNKNTELHSMNQITELHSMNQITELHSMNRTTEHHTLNKTTELNSLNKNTELYSLNQITKLHSLKEITELHSLNKTTEILIEPEHRATLTELDH
;
A
#
# COMPACT_ATOMS: atom_id res chain seq x y z
N ASN A 1 18.79 -0.98 23.59
CA ASN A 1 17.47 -0.40 23.28
C ASN A 1 17.66 1.07 23.01
N ASN A 2 17.49 1.44 21.74
CA ASN A 2 17.44 2.83 21.32
C ASN A 2 15.97 3.15 21.09
N GLU A 3 15.36 3.85 22.05
CA GLU A 3 14.00 4.35 21.95
C GLU A 3 14.08 5.85 21.66
N ILE A 4 13.37 6.31 20.64
CA ILE A 4 13.31 7.72 20.26
C ILE A 4 11.86 8.17 20.44
N HIS A 5 11.62 9.04 21.42
CA HIS A 5 10.28 9.53 21.69
C HIS A 5 9.76 10.54 20.66
N SER A 6 10.61 11.46 20.19
CA SER A 6 10.17 12.39 19.16
C SER A 6 11.30 13.06 18.38
N LEU A 7 11.06 13.28 17.09
CA LEU A 7 11.80 14.17 16.20
C LEU A 7 10.82 15.18 15.60
N ASN A 8 10.95 16.47 15.94
CA ASN A 8 9.89 17.43 15.64
C ASN A 8 10.02 18.09 14.26
N LYS A 9 11.21 18.60 13.94
CA LYS A 9 11.50 19.29 12.69
C LYS A 9 12.87 18.88 12.21
N THR A 10 12.91 18.17 11.11
CA THR A 10 14.14 17.74 10.47
C THR A 10 14.09 18.19 9.03
N THR A 11 15.12 18.87 8.53
CA THR A 11 15.17 19.18 7.10
C THR A 11 15.45 17.89 6.35
N GLU A 12 16.59 17.26 6.65
CA GLU A 12 17.03 16.05 6.00
C GLU A 12 17.55 15.06 7.05
N LEU A 13 17.19 13.79 6.91
CA LEU A 13 17.73 12.70 7.71
C LEU A 13 18.21 11.58 6.79
N HIS A 14 19.52 11.36 6.73
CA HIS A 14 20.11 10.35 5.84
C HIS A 14 19.83 8.90 6.27
N SER A 15 19.97 8.60 7.54
CA SER A 15 19.66 7.26 8.02
C SER A 15 19.39 7.25 9.51
N LEU A 16 18.50 6.36 9.90
CA LEU A 16 18.30 5.99 11.28
C LEU A 16 18.15 4.45 11.34
N ASN A 17 19.14 3.82 11.96
CA ASN A 17 19.35 2.37 11.95
C ASN A 17 19.20 1.79 13.35
N LYS A 18 18.63 0.58 13.44
CA LYS A 18 18.62 -0.25 14.66
C LYS A 18 18.01 0.46 15.88
N ASN A 19 16.73 0.79 15.79
CA ASN A 19 15.98 1.25 16.97
C ASN A 19 15.00 0.18 17.42
N THR A 20 14.78 0.15 18.73
CA THR A 20 13.72 -0.68 19.29
C THR A 20 12.38 -0.02 18.96
N GLU A 21 12.27 1.28 19.23
CA GLU A 21 11.02 2.01 19.10
C GLU A 21 11.26 3.46 18.65
N LEU A 22 10.48 3.93 17.69
CA LEU A 22 10.41 5.33 17.31
C LEU A 22 8.96 5.80 17.42
N HIS A 23 8.66 6.62 18.42
CA HIS A 23 7.28 7.04 18.72
C HIS A 23 6.75 8.10 17.75
N SER A 24 7.56 9.09 17.38
CA SER A 24 7.08 10.14 16.47
C SER A 24 8.16 10.87 15.68
N MET A 25 7.88 11.14 14.41
CA MET A 25 8.56 12.16 13.61
C MET A 25 7.51 13.08 12.98
N LYS A 26 7.57 14.40 13.25
CA LYS A 26 6.42 15.31 13.00
C LYS A 26 6.46 16.14 11.73
N LYS A 27 7.65 16.53 11.28
CA LYS A 27 7.87 17.32 10.06
C LYS A 27 9.26 17.00 9.54
N THR A 28 9.32 16.31 8.42
CA THR A 28 10.57 16.00 7.74
C THR A 28 10.47 16.40 6.28
N THR A 29 11.46 17.11 5.74
CA THR A 29 11.45 17.39 4.30
C THR A 29 11.86 16.11 3.58
N GLU A 30 13.04 15.59 3.90
CA GLU A 30 13.57 14.39 3.26
C GLU A 30 14.05 13.37 4.31
N LEU A 31 13.59 12.13 4.17
CA LEU A 31 14.05 10.98 4.94
C LEU A 31 14.57 9.92 3.97
N HIS A 32 15.87 9.69 3.97
CA HIS A 32 16.52 8.72 3.08
C HIS A 32 16.31 7.27 3.53
N SER A 33 16.49 6.96 4.82
CA SER A 33 16.30 5.59 5.28
C SER A 33 15.95 5.43 6.76
N LEU A 34 15.01 4.52 7.03
CA LEU A 34 14.81 3.89 8.33
C LEU A 34 14.97 2.38 8.18
N ASN A 35 15.88 1.78 8.94
CA ASN A 35 16.24 0.38 8.76
C ASN A 35 16.35 -0.37 10.10
N GLN A 36 15.78 -1.57 10.14
CA GLN A 36 15.77 -2.45 11.32
C GLN A 36 15.12 -1.74 12.53
N ASN A 37 13.84 -1.40 12.45
CA ASN A 37 13.09 -0.90 13.59
C ASN A 37 12.04 -1.93 13.99
N ASN A 38 11.93 -2.25 15.28
CA ASN A 38 10.86 -3.15 15.70
C ASN A 38 9.52 -2.42 15.60
N GLU A 39 9.41 -1.24 16.22
CA GLU A 39 8.15 -0.51 16.25
C GLU A 39 8.34 0.96 15.81
N LEU A 40 7.51 1.39 14.86
CA LEU A 40 7.43 2.76 14.40
C LEU A 40 5.98 3.25 14.54
N HIS A 41 5.74 4.09 15.54
CA HIS A 41 4.40 4.56 15.87
C HIS A 41 3.86 5.61 14.89
N SER A 42 4.65 6.64 14.57
CA SER A 42 4.17 7.70 13.70
C SER A 42 5.23 8.44 12.92
N LEU A 43 4.97 8.60 11.63
CA LEU A 43 5.62 9.56 10.73
C LEU A 43 4.55 10.51 10.20
N ASN A 44 4.68 11.80 10.48
CA ASN A 44 3.71 12.83 10.12
C ASN A 44 4.41 13.91 9.28
N LYS A 45 3.79 14.31 8.17
CA LYS A 45 4.29 15.36 7.26
C LYS A 45 5.73 15.11 6.81
N THR A 46 5.88 14.13 5.92
CA THR A 46 7.14 13.87 5.22
C THR A 46 7.00 14.30 3.77
N THR A 47 7.88 15.13 3.22
CA THR A 47 7.78 15.45 1.79
C THR A 47 8.23 14.26 0.97
N GLU A 48 9.45 13.79 1.20
CA GLU A 48 10.03 12.63 0.52
C GLU A 48 10.54 11.59 1.52
N LEU A 49 10.12 10.34 1.33
CA LEU A 49 10.58 9.19 2.08
C LEU A 49 11.13 8.14 1.10
N HIS A 50 12.45 7.98 1.09
CA HIS A 50 13.12 7.06 0.16
C HIS A 50 12.96 5.59 0.56
N SER A 51 13.16 5.25 1.83
CA SER A 51 13.08 3.83 2.24
C SER A 51 12.70 3.59 3.70
N LEU A 52 11.77 2.65 3.92
CA LEU A 52 11.62 1.91 5.18
C LEU A 52 11.96 0.43 4.92
N ASN A 53 12.88 -0.13 5.71
CA ASN A 53 13.35 -1.50 5.53
C ASN A 53 13.35 -2.30 6.84
N LYS A 54 12.81 -3.52 6.81
CA LYS A 54 12.78 -4.44 7.96
C LYS A 54 12.14 -3.78 9.18
N ILE A 55 10.86 -3.46 9.05
CA ILE A 55 10.04 -2.90 10.13
C ILE A 55 9.11 -4.01 10.62
N THR A 56 9.09 -4.30 11.92
CA THR A 56 8.13 -5.30 12.43
C THR A 56 6.73 -4.69 12.42
N GLU A 57 6.55 -3.54 13.07
CA GLU A 57 5.26 -2.88 13.17
C GLU A 57 5.36 -1.40 12.81
N LEU A 58 4.51 -0.97 11.89
CA LEU A 58 4.33 0.42 11.49
C LEU A 58 2.88 0.85 11.73
N HIS A 59 2.67 1.64 12.78
CA HIS A 59 1.32 2.08 13.17
C HIS A 59 0.76 3.15 12.22
N SER A 60 1.56 4.17 11.89
CA SER A 60 1.06 5.25 11.04
C SER A 60 2.11 5.99 10.21
N LEU A 61 1.80 6.16 8.93
CA LEU A 61 2.38 7.17 8.03
C LEU A 61 1.27 8.14 7.64
N ASN A 62 1.45 9.43 7.94
CA ASN A 62 0.47 10.47 7.70
C ASN A 62 1.04 11.62 6.88
N LYS A 63 0.40 11.96 5.76
CA LYS A 63 0.81 13.05 4.84
C LYS A 63 2.25 12.88 4.34
N THR A 64 2.48 11.83 3.55
CA THR A 64 3.74 11.65 2.79
C THR A 64 3.49 12.04 1.33
N THR A 65 4.29 12.93 0.74
CA THR A 65 4.09 13.32 -0.68
C THR A 65 4.69 12.28 -1.62
N GLU A 66 5.92 11.86 -1.38
CA GLU A 66 6.54 10.80 -2.17
C GLU A 66 7.10 9.72 -1.25
N LEU A 67 6.75 8.48 -1.55
CA LEU A 67 7.24 7.30 -0.86
C LEU A 67 7.82 6.32 -1.88
N HIS A 68 9.14 6.22 -1.93
CA HIS A 68 9.83 5.37 -2.91
C HIS A 68 9.73 3.88 -2.56
N SER A 69 10.01 3.51 -1.30
CA SER A 69 10.02 2.09 -0.94
C SER A 69 9.64 1.76 0.50
N LEU A 70 8.81 0.73 0.62
CA LEU A 70 8.50 0.00 1.85
C LEU A 70 8.85 -1.47 1.64
N ASN A 71 9.86 -1.98 2.35
CA ASN A 71 10.40 -3.33 2.13
C ASN A 71 10.46 -4.14 3.44
N GLN A 72 9.87 -5.35 3.40
CA GLN A 72 9.82 -6.27 4.55
C GLN A 72 9.18 -5.64 5.78
N ILE A 73 7.87 -5.38 5.70
CA ILE A 73 7.07 -4.91 6.83
C ILE A 73 6.21 -6.07 7.31
N THR A 74 6.28 -6.44 8.59
CA THR A 74 5.38 -7.50 9.07
C THR A 74 3.95 -6.96 9.13
N GLU A 75 3.74 -5.87 9.86
CA GLU A 75 2.43 -5.27 10.04
C GLU A 75 2.45 -3.77 9.75
N LEU A 76 1.50 -3.33 8.92
CA LEU A 76 1.27 -1.94 8.57
C LEU A 76 -0.18 -1.56 8.86
N HIS A 77 -0.40 -0.82 9.95
CA HIS A 77 -1.75 -0.44 10.40
C HIS A 77 -2.38 0.63 9.51
N SER A 78 -1.65 1.70 9.20
CA SER A 78 -2.24 2.80 8.45
C SER A 78 -1.26 3.59 7.60
N LEU A 79 -1.58 3.68 6.31
CA LEU A 79 -1.07 4.69 5.39
C LEU A 79 -2.21 5.69 5.11
N LYS A 80 -2.09 6.91 5.64
CA LYS A 80 -3.16 7.92 5.61
C LYS A 80 -2.70 9.25 5.00
N GLU A 81 -3.55 9.77 4.13
CA GLU A 81 -3.63 11.16 3.66
C GLU A 81 -2.61 11.65 2.63
N ILE A 82 -3.22 12.38 1.68
CA ILE A 82 -2.78 12.76 0.35
C ILE A 82 -3.23 14.18 0.11
N THR A 83 -2.24 15.06 0.00
CA THR A 83 -2.31 16.11 -1.00
C THR A 83 -2.42 15.44 -2.38
N GLU A 84 -3.15 16.01 -3.34
CA GLU A 84 -3.49 15.41 -4.66
C GLU A 84 -2.36 14.73 -5.45
N ASN A 85 -1.09 14.86 -5.04
CA ASN A 85 0.09 14.35 -5.74
C ASN A 85 0.87 13.31 -4.93
N THR A 86 0.23 12.52 -4.05
CA THR A 86 0.98 11.50 -3.31
C THR A 86 1.22 10.27 -4.17
N VAL A 87 2.50 9.93 -4.33
CA VAL A 87 2.99 8.79 -5.12
C VAL A 87 3.63 7.77 -4.18
N LEU A 88 3.16 6.52 -4.26
CA LEU A 88 3.81 5.37 -3.65
C LEU A 88 4.40 4.49 -4.75
N HIS A 89 5.72 4.41 -4.84
CA HIS A 89 6.40 3.64 -5.89
C HIS A 89 6.39 2.14 -5.59
N SER A 90 6.70 1.72 -4.36
CA SER A 90 6.77 0.29 -4.06
C SER A 90 6.42 -0.10 -2.63
N LEU A 91 5.58 -1.15 -2.52
CA LEU A 91 5.37 -1.94 -1.32
C LEU A 91 5.76 -3.40 -1.61
N ASN A 92 6.78 -3.90 -0.91
CA ASN A 92 7.34 -5.23 -1.14
C ASN A 92 7.41 -6.05 0.15
N LYS A 93 6.79 -7.23 0.12
CA LYS A 93 6.73 -8.18 1.24
C LYS A 93 6.10 -7.55 2.49
N THR A 94 4.78 -7.56 2.51
CA THR A 94 4.00 -7.15 3.68
C THR A 94 3.16 -8.33 4.13
N THR A 95 3.25 -8.72 5.41
CA THR A 95 2.37 -9.80 5.90
C THR A 95 0.96 -9.27 6.03
N GLU A 96 0.77 -8.17 6.75
CA GLU A 96 -0.55 -7.60 6.99
C GLU A 96 -0.56 -6.09 6.73
N LEU A 97 -1.51 -5.66 5.89
CA LEU A 97 -1.79 -4.25 5.61
C LEU A 97 -3.26 -3.96 5.98
N HIS A 98 -3.46 -3.23 7.07
CA HIS A 98 -4.80 -2.93 7.59
C HIS A 98 -5.53 -1.86 6.75
N SER A 99 -4.85 -0.76 6.46
CA SER A 99 -5.51 0.35 5.76
C SER A 99 -4.55 1.14 4.87
N LEU A 100 -4.92 1.24 3.59
CA LEU A 100 -4.39 2.19 2.63
C LEU A 100 -5.50 3.17 2.20
N ASN A 101 -5.41 4.44 2.57
CA ASN A 101 -6.50 5.39 2.38
C ASN A 101 -6.10 6.68 1.66
N LYS A 102 -6.76 6.90 0.52
CA LYS A 102 -6.49 7.91 -0.51
C LYS A 102 -5.08 7.67 -1.05
N ASN A 103 -4.94 7.29 -2.33
CA ASN A 103 -3.70 7.21 -3.14
C ASN A 103 -3.92 7.84 -4.51
N THR A 104 -3.07 8.79 -4.93
CA THR A 104 -3.12 9.30 -6.32
C THR A 104 -2.53 8.22 -7.21
N GLU A 105 -1.30 7.81 -6.95
CA GLU A 105 -0.62 6.82 -7.77
C GLU A 105 0.09 5.78 -6.91
N LEU A 106 -0.13 4.51 -7.24
CA LEU A 106 0.55 3.37 -6.66
C LEU A 106 1.17 2.54 -7.78
N HIS A 107 2.51 2.52 -7.86
CA HIS A 107 3.19 1.83 -8.96
C HIS A 107 3.24 0.31 -8.77
N SER A 108 3.61 -0.17 -7.58
CA SER A 108 3.80 -1.61 -7.40
C SER A 108 3.46 -2.10 -5.99
N MET A 109 2.65 -3.15 -5.92
CA MET A 109 2.42 -3.97 -4.73
C MET A 109 2.82 -5.43 -5.00
N ASN A 110 3.77 -5.94 -4.23
CA ASN A 110 4.31 -7.28 -4.41
C ASN A 110 4.37 -8.07 -3.11
N GLN A 111 3.77 -9.27 -3.11
CA GLN A 111 3.74 -10.21 -2.00
C GLN A 111 3.12 -9.62 -0.74
N ILE A 112 1.80 -9.43 -0.77
CA ILE A 112 1.00 -9.08 0.40
C ILE A 112 0.26 -10.34 0.83
N THR A 113 0.37 -10.76 2.09
CA THR A 113 -0.42 -11.92 2.53
C THR A 113 -1.86 -11.50 2.75
N GLU A 114 -2.09 -10.49 3.59
CA GLU A 114 -3.43 -10.00 3.92
C GLU A 114 -3.53 -8.48 3.74
N LEU A 115 -4.56 -8.07 3.00
CA LEU A 115 -4.92 -6.67 2.82
C LEU A 115 -6.38 -6.46 3.25
N HIS A 116 -6.57 -5.77 4.37
CA HIS A 116 -7.90 -5.52 4.93
C HIS A 116 -8.67 -4.45 4.16
N SER A 117 -8.06 -3.28 3.96
CA SER A 117 -8.78 -2.17 3.32
C SER A 117 -7.91 -1.31 2.41
N MET A 118 -8.42 -1.07 1.21
CA MET A 118 -7.89 -0.12 0.25
C MET A 118 -8.99 0.81 -0.23
N ASN A 119 -8.84 2.11 0.05
CA ASN A 119 -9.87 3.12 -0.20
C ASN A 119 -9.34 4.28 -1.06
N GLN A 120 -10.01 4.53 -2.19
CA GLN A 120 -9.74 5.63 -3.12
C GLN A 120 -8.30 5.64 -3.69
N ILE A 121 -8.04 4.79 -4.68
CA ILE A 121 -6.85 4.86 -5.51
C ILE A 121 -7.21 5.45 -6.87
N THR A 122 -6.48 6.45 -7.35
CA THR A 122 -6.68 6.95 -8.72
C THR A 122 -6.07 5.97 -9.70
N GLU A 123 -4.76 5.70 -9.59
CA GLU A 123 -4.06 4.77 -10.46
C GLU A 123 -3.26 3.74 -9.67
N LEU A 124 -3.45 2.46 -10.02
CA LEU A 124 -2.66 1.33 -9.54
C LEU A 124 -2.04 0.61 -10.74
N HIS A 125 -0.72 0.70 -10.90
CA HIS A 125 -0.04 0.12 -12.06
C HIS A 125 0.07 -1.40 -11.97
N SER A 126 0.50 -1.95 -10.83
CA SER A 126 0.72 -3.39 -10.70
C SER A 126 0.47 -3.94 -9.31
N MET A 127 -0.29 -5.03 -9.26
CA MET A 127 -0.49 -5.88 -8.08
C MET A 127 -0.20 -7.34 -8.46
N ASN A 128 0.84 -7.92 -7.88
CA ASN A 128 1.35 -9.21 -8.36
C ASN A 128 0.85 -10.44 -7.59
N ARG A 129 0.97 -10.42 -6.26
CA ARG A 129 0.67 -11.56 -5.40
C ARG A 129 0.04 -11.08 -4.12
N THR A 130 -1.26 -11.31 -3.99
CA THR A 130 -2.03 -11.11 -2.76
C THR A 130 -2.71 -12.42 -2.39
N THR A 131 -2.63 -12.85 -1.12
CA THR A 131 -3.37 -14.06 -0.70
C THR A 131 -4.81 -13.69 -0.40
N GLU A 132 -5.03 -12.76 0.53
CA GLU A 132 -6.37 -12.35 0.96
C GLU A 132 -6.54 -10.84 0.84
N HIS A 133 -7.65 -10.43 0.23
CA HIS A 133 -8.01 -9.02 0.04
C HIS A 133 -9.45 -8.76 0.46
N HIS A 134 -9.66 -8.14 1.62
CA HIS A 134 -10.99 -7.99 2.20
C HIS A 134 -11.85 -6.91 1.51
N THR A 135 -11.31 -5.71 1.27
CA THR A 135 -12.10 -4.62 0.69
C THR A 135 -11.29 -3.70 -0.23
N LEU A 136 -11.71 -3.61 -1.49
CA LEU A 136 -11.27 -2.60 -2.46
C LEU A 136 -12.44 -1.67 -2.81
N ASN A 137 -12.41 -0.41 -2.36
CA ASN A 137 -13.58 0.46 -2.46
C ASN A 137 -13.68 1.21 -3.80
N LYS A 138 -12.67 2.01 -4.14
CA LYS A 138 -12.68 2.86 -5.34
C LYS A 138 -11.31 2.86 -5.97
N THR A 139 -11.22 2.33 -7.17
CA THR A 139 -10.04 2.40 -8.04
C THR A 139 -10.46 3.00 -9.37
N THR A 140 -9.82 4.09 -9.82
CA THR A 140 -10.13 4.63 -11.14
C THR A 140 -9.50 3.77 -12.22
N GLU A 141 -8.21 3.46 -12.08
CA GLU A 141 -7.46 2.70 -13.07
C GLU A 141 -6.58 1.64 -12.40
N LEU A 142 -6.68 0.40 -12.89
CA LEU A 142 -5.84 -0.73 -12.50
C LEU A 142 -5.19 -1.32 -13.75
N ASN A 143 -3.87 -1.20 -13.89
CA ASN A 143 -3.20 -1.63 -15.12
C ASN A 143 -2.93 -3.14 -15.14
N SER A 144 -2.49 -3.72 -14.03
CA SER A 144 -2.21 -5.16 -13.98
C SER A 144 -2.52 -5.75 -12.61
N LEU A 145 -3.35 -6.79 -12.61
CA LEU A 145 -3.58 -7.69 -11.47
C LEU A 145 -3.19 -9.12 -11.86
N ASN A 146 -2.16 -9.67 -11.22
CA ASN A 146 -1.61 -10.97 -11.61
C ASN A 146 -2.23 -12.14 -10.83
N LYS A 147 -1.87 -12.34 -9.56
CA LYS A 147 -2.41 -13.43 -8.74
C LYS A 147 -3.06 -12.87 -7.48
N ASN A 148 -4.35 -13.13 -7.32
CA ASN A 148 -5.05 -12.95 -6.07
C ASN A 148 -5.75 -14.25 -5.68
N THR A 149 -5.53 -14.78 -4.47
CA THR A 149 -6.22 -16.01 -4.06
C THR A 149 -7.67 -15.70 -3.71
N GLU A 150 -7.91 -14.75 -2.81
CA GLU A 150 -9.24 -14.41 -2.32
C GLU A 150 -9.49 -12.89 -2.36
N LEU A 151 -10.59 -12.48 -3.00
CA LEU A 151 -11.07 -11.10 -3.01
C LEU A 151 -12.51 -11.04 -2.46
N TYR A 152 -12.68 -10.53 -1.24
CA TYR A 152 -13.98 -10.51 -0.57
C TYR A 152 -14.92 -9.43 -1.11
N SER A 153 -14.42 -8.22 -1.33
CA SER A 153 -15.27 -7.13 -1.84
C SER A 153 -14.52 -6.20 -2.77
N LEU A 154 -15.11 -5.97 -3.95
CA LEU A 154 -14.72 -4.93 -4.90
C LEU A 154 -15.93 -4.02 -5.19
N ASN A 155 -15.91 -2.79 -4.67
CA ASN A 155 -17.06 -1.89 -4.80
C ASN A 155 -17.07 -1.13 -6.12
N GLN A 156 -15.98 -0.46 -6.48
CA GLN A 156 -15.90 0.31 -7.72
C GLN A 156 -14.52 0.22 -8.36
N ILE A 157 -14.49 -0.24 -9.61
CA ILE A 157 -13.35 -0.10 -10.51
C ILE A 157 -13.81 0.51 -11.84
N THR A 158 -13.15 1.59 -12.29
CA THR A 158 -13.56 2.23 -13.56
C THR A 158 -12.91 1.53 -14.75
N LYS A 159 -11.59 1.33 -14.70
CA LYS A 159 -10.81 0.66 -15.75
C LYS A 159 -9.91 -0.43 -15.18
N LEU A 160 -9.92 -1.59 -15.82
CA LEU A 160 -9.00 -2.70 -15.59
C LEU A 160 -8.35 -3.10 -16.92
N HIS A 161 -7.02 -2.98 -17.05
CA HIS A 161 -6.31 -3.27 -18.32
C HIS A 161 -5.83 -4.72 -18.46
N SER A 162 -5.48 -5.37 -17.36
CA SER A 162 -4.98 -6.75 -17.39
C SER A 162 -5.29 -7.49 -16.09
N LEU A 163 -5.80 -8.71 -16.24
CA LEU A 163 -6.10 -9.63 -15.16
C LEU A 163 -5.59 -11.03 -15.53
N LYS A 164 -4.71 -11.62 -14.71
CA LYS A 164 -4.23 -12.99 -14.95
C LYS A 164 -5.01 -14.06 -14.19
N GLU A 165 -5.15 -13.93 -12.88
CA GLU A 165 -5.68 -14.98 -12.02
C GLU A 165 -6.32 -14.41 -10.74
N ILE A 166 -7.59 -14.75 -10.52
CA ILE A 166 -8.29 -14.64 -9.24
C ILE A 166 -8.90 -16.00 -8.97
N THR A 167 -8.59 -16.61 -7.81
CA THR A 167 -9.16 -17.92 -7.46
C THR A 167 -10.59 -17.77 -6.95
N GLU A 168 -10.84 -16.83 -6.03
CA GLU A 168 -12.15 -16.59 -5.42
C GLU A 168 -12.49 -15.10 -5.36
N LEU A 169 -13.72 -14.76 -5.76
CA LEU A 169 -14.30 -13.42 -5.68
C LEU A 169 -15.68 -13.52 -5.02
N HIS A 170 -15.87 -12.88 -3.86
CA HIS A 170 -17.13 -12.99 -3.10
C HIS A 170 -18.16 -11.91 -3.46
N SER A 171 -17.73 -10.68 -3.79
CA SER A 171 -18.64 -9.57 -4.10
C SER A 171 -18.03 -8.56 -5.06
N LEU A 172 -18.82 -8.18 -6.08
CA LEU A 172 -18.50 -7.13 -7.05
C LEU A 172 -19.74 -6.24 -7.24
N ASN A 173 -19.61 -4.93 -7.03
CA ASN A 173 -20.73 -3.99 -7.19
C ASN A 173 -20.71 -3.27 -8.55
N LYS A 174 -19.64 -2.54 -8.87
CA LYS A 174 -19.57 -1.74 -10.10
C LYS A 174 -18.22 -1.85 -10.80
N THR A 175 -18.28 -2.32 -12.04
CA THR A 175 -17.18 -2.24 -13.01
C THR A 175 -17.66 -1.58 -14.30
N THR A 176 -16.87 -0.67 -14.86
CA THR A 176 -17.26 0.04 -16.11
C THR A 176 -16.55 -0.53 -17.33
N GLU A 177 -15.24 -0.76 -17.25
CA GLU A 177 -14.42 -1.20 -18.38
C GLU A 177 -13.41 -2.28 -17.93
N ILE A 178 -13.48 -3.44 -18.59
CA ILE A 178 -12.54 -4.55 -18.41
C ILE A 178 -11.93 -4.86 -19.78
N LEU A 179 -10.62 -4.68 -19.90
CA LEU A 179 -9.82 -5.17 -21.00
C LEU A 179 -9.05 -6.39 -20.43
N ILE A 180 -9.27 -7.57 -21.02
CA ILE A 180 -8.55 -8.80 -20.65
C ILE A 180 -7.70 -9.17 -21.86
N GLU A 181 -6.38 -9.28 -21.66
CA GLU A 181 -5.53 -9.86 -22.69
C GLU A 181 -5.89 -11.35 -22.90
N PRO A 182 -5.99 -11.82 -24.15
CA PRO A 182 -6.67 -13.07 -24.52
C PRO A 182 -6.03 -14.36 -23.96
N GLU A 183 -4.87 -14.29 -23.32
CA GLU A 183 -4.12 -15.46 -22.83
C GLU A 183 -4.50 -15.90 -21.40
N HIS A 184 -5.30 -15.11 -20.68
CA HIS A 184 -5.67 -15.40 -19.30
C HIS A 184 -7.18 -15.32 -19.10
N ARG A 185 -7.87 -16.43 -19.36
CA ARG A 185 -9.28 -16.62 -18.97
C ARG A 185 -9.37 -16.52 -17.44
N ALA A 186 -9.71 -15.34 -16.92
CA ALA A 186 -10.32 -15.27 -15.61
C ALA A 186 -11.64 -16.05 -15.67
N THR A 187 -11.81 -17.07 -14.84
CA THR A 187 -13.14 -17.62 -14.54
C THR A 187 -13.83 -16.61 -13.64
N LEU A 188 -14.35 -15.53 -14.25
CA LEU A 188 -15.41 -14.75 -13.64
C LEU A 188 -16.63 -15.67 -13.60
N THR A 189 -16.77 -16.45 -12.53
CA THR A 189 -18.05 -17.08 -12.23
C THR A 189 -19.04 -15.94 -12.03
N GLU A 190 -20.01 -15.86 -12.94
CA GLU A 190 -21.11 -14.90 -12.95
C GLU A 190 -21.69 -14.78 -11.52
N LEU A 191 -21.53 -13.61 -10.91
CA LEU A 191 -22.31 -13.20 -9.76
C LEU A 191 -23.41 -12.30 -10.32
N ASP A 192 -24.61 -12.86 -10.39
CA ASP A 192 -25.83 -12.16 -10.78
C ASP A 192 -26.02 -10.87 -9.97
N HIS A 193 -26.19 -9.77 -10.72
CA HIS A 193 -26.77 -8.45 -10.43
C HIS A 193 -27.12 -8.07 -8.98
#